data_AF-K1RUD4-F1
#
_entry.id   AF-K1RUD4-F1
#
_cell.length_a   1.000
_cell.length_b   1.000
_cell.length_c   1.000
_cell.angle_alpha   90.00
_cell.angle_beta   90.00
_cell.angle_gamma   90.00
#
_symmetry.space_group_name_H-M   'P 1'
#
loop_
_entity.id
_entity.type
_entity.pdbx_description
1 polymer ?
#
loop_
_entity_poly.entity_id
_entity_poly.type
_entity_poly.pdbx_seq_one_letter_code
_entity_poly.pdbx_strand_id
1 'polypeptide(L)' 'NQINASIDHRSFADQGITEQPTIHEGYIAQNMEKKGMIADRCEINRQIRADNKMLRELKAKVAKLAEAVEKSVPNNS' A
#
# COMPACT_ATOMS: atom_id res chain seq x y z
N ASN A 1 10.41 4.84 -19.30
CA ASN A 1 9.95 4.04 -18.14
C ASN A 1 10.97 4.13 -17.02
N GLN A 2 10.99 5.24 -16.28
CA GLN A 2 11.83 5.41 -15.10
C GLN A 2 11.03 4.96 -13.88
N ILE A 3 11.20 3.70 -13.49
CA ILE A 3 10.73 3.22 -12.20
C ILE A 3 11.79 3.71 -11.20
N ASN A 4 11.59 4.89 -10.61
CA ASN A 4 12.35 5.32 -9.44
C ASN A 4 11.90 4.47 -8.23
N ALA A 5 12.19 3.18 -8.28
CA ALA A 5 12.16 2.33 -7.10
C ALA A 5 13.50 2.56 -6.41
N SER A 6 13.53 3.45 -5.42
CA SER A 6 14.64 3.49 -4.47
C SER A 6 14.65 2.13 -3.77
N ILE A 7 15.59 1.26 -4.14
CA ILE A 7 15.70 -0.08 -3.55
C ILE A 7 16.32 0.11 -2.17
N ASP A 8 15.47 0.24 -1.15
CA ASP A 8 15.87 0.09 0.25
C ASP A 8 15.88 -1.41 0.59
N HIS A 9 16.95 -1.86 1.26
CA HIS A 9 17.17 -3.27 1.62
C HIS A 9 16.36 -3.70 2.85
N ARG A 10 15.86 -2.74 3.62
CA ARG A 10 15.00 -2.96 4.79
C ARG A 10 13.61 -3.40 4.34
N SER A 11 12.97 -4.30 5.09
CA SER A 11 11.58 -4.66 4.81
C SER A 11 10.66 -3.44 4.95
N PHE A 12 9.45 -3.48 4.38
CA PHE A 12 8.49 -2.37 4.55
C PHE A 12 8.18 -2.11 6.03
N ALA A 13 8.08 -3.17 6.83
CA ALA A 13 7.94 -3.06 8.28
C ALA A 13 9.13 -2.33 8.92
N ASP A 14 10.36 -2.65 8.50
CA ASP A 14 11.59 -2.00 8.99
C ASP A 14 11.73 -0.54 8.53
N GLN A 15 11.02 -0.14 7.47
CA GLN A 15 10.91 1.24 7.02
C GLN A 15 9.75 2.00 7.69
N GLY A 16 8.96 1.35 8.56
CA GLY A 16 7.73 1.92 9.12
C GLY A 16 6.59 2.03 8.10
N ILE A 17 6.73 1.40 6.94
CA ILE A 17 5.71 1.33 5.89
C ILE A 17 4.77 0.18 6.25
N THR A 18 3.53 0.53 6.58
CA THR A 18 2.49 -0.48 6.89
C THR A 18 1.80 -1.04 5.65
N GLU A 19 2.13 -0.51 4.47
CA GLU A 19 1.59 -0.98 3.21
C GLU A 19 2.17 -2.35 2.84
N GLN A 20 1.44 -3.11 2.05
CA GLN A 20 1.90 -4.38 1.53
C GLN A 20 2.72 -4.16 0.24
N PRO A 21 3.93 -4.73 0.11
CA PRO A 21 4.71 -4.63 -1.11
C PRO A 21 4.05 -5.40 -2.26
N THR A 22 4.11 -4.86 -3.48
CA THR A 22 3.67 -5.55 -4.69
C THR A 22 4.67 -6.64 -5.10
N ILE A 23 4.19 -7.73 -5.69
CA ILE A 23 5.02 -8.83 -6.18
C ILE A 23 5.68 -8.42 -7.50
N HIS A 24 7.00 -8.57 -7.62
CA HIS A 24 7.71 -8.30 -8.88
C HIS A 24 7.34 -9.36 -9.94
N GLU A 25 6.75 -8.90 -11.05
CA GLU A 25 6.06 -9.80 -11.98
C GLU A 25 7.02 -10.56 -12.93
N GLY A 26 8.23 -10.05 -13.16
CA GLY A 26 9.24 -10.68 -14.05
C GLY A 26 8.70 -11.02 -15.46
N TYR A 27 9.52 -11.70 -16.28
CA TYR A 27 9.14 -12.13 -17.64
C TYR A 27 7.94 -13.12 -17.69
N ILE A 28 7.51 -13.63 -16.54
CA ILE A 28 6.46 -14.65 -16.41
C ILE A 28 5.07 -14.09 -16.73
N ALA A 29 4.77 -12.82 -16.44
CA ALA A 29 3.48 -12.21 -16.76
C ALA A 29 3.19 -12.18 -18.27
N GLN A 30 4.22 -11.90 -19.09
CA GLN A 30 4.10 -11.78 -20.54
C GLN A 30 3.80 -13.13 -21.24
N ASN A 31 4.23 -14.25 -20.65
CA ASN A 31 3.96 -15.60 -21.15
C ASN A 31 2.62 -16.18 -20.64
N MET A 32 2.07 -15.66 -19.54
CA MET A 32 0.77 -16.07 -19.00
C MET A 32 -0.39 -15.35 -19.71
N GLU A 33 -0.23 -14.06 -20.05
CA GLU A 33 -1.21 -13.29 -20.83
C GLU A 33 -1.47 -13.91 -22.21
N LYS A 34 -0.42 -14.42 -22.87
CA LYS A 34 -0.54 -15.14 -24.15
C LYS A 34 -1.33 -16.44 -24.07
N LYS A 35 -1.53 -17.00 -22.87
CA LYS A 35 -2.29 -18.24 -22.64
C LYS A 35 -3.73 -17.98 -22.18
N GLY A 36 -4.20 -16.74 -22.18
CA GLY A 36 -5.58 -16.39 -21.80
C GLY A 36 -5.89 -16.62 -20.31
N MET A 37 -4.86 -16.90 -19.50
CA MET A 37 -4.97 -16.97 -18.06
C MET A 37 -4.66 -15.57 -17.53
N ILE A 38 -5.61 -14.96 -16.82
CA ILE A 38 -5.34 -13.81 -15.97
C ILE A 38 -4.20 -14.25 -15.06
N ALA A 39 -3.01 -13.67 -15.21
CA ALA A 39 -1.89 -14.05 -14.36
C ALA A 39 -2.31 -13.69 -12.93
N ASP A 40 -2.56 -14.68 -12.06
CA ASP A 40 -3.05 -14.49 -10.69
C ASP A 40 -2.28 -13.39 -9.95
N ARG A 41 -0.99 -13.22 -10.30
CA ARG A 41 -0.08 -12.18 -9.81
C ARG A 41 -0.49 -10.74 -10.15
N CYS A 42 -1.03 -10.49 -11.34
CA CYS A 42 -1.52 -9.15 -11.72
C CYS A 42 -2.78 -8.79 -10.94
N GLU A 43 -3.65 -9.76 -10.66
CA GLU A 43 -4.84 -9.54 -9.83
C GLU A 43 -4.45 -9.30 -8.36
N ILE A 44 -3.52 -10.11 -7.83
CA ILE A 44 -2.94 -9.89 -6.51
C ILE A 44 -2.32 -8.50 -6.40
N ASN A 45 -1.59 -8.03 -7.41
CA ASN A 45 -1.03 -6.68 -7.41
C ASN A 45 -2.08 -5.57 -7.54
N ARG A 46 -3.22 -5.81 -8.20
CA ARG A 46 -4.35 -4.88 -8.20
C ARG A 46 -4.98 -4.80 -6.81
N GLN A 47 -5.21 -5.94 -6.19
CA GLN A 47 -5.77 -6.02 -4.84
C GLN A 47 -4.86 -5.35 -3.81
N ILE A 48 -3.55 -5.63 -3.82
CA ILE A 48 -2.56 -4.99 -2.94
C ILE A 48 -2.59 -3.46 -3.08
N ARG A 49 -2.71 -2.93 -4.31
CA ARG A 49 -2.81 -1.48 -4.52
C ARG A 49 -4.11 -0.91 -3.97
N ALA A 50 -5.23 -1.59 -4.14
CA ALA A 50 -6.52 -1.19 -3.59
C ALA A 50 -6.49 -1.16 -2.06
N ASP A 51 -5.91 -2.21 -1.45
CA ASP A 51 -5.79 -2.34 0.00
C ASP A 51 -4.88 -1.25 0.59
N ASN A 52 -3.73 -0.97 -0.03
CA ASN A 52 -2.84 0.11 0.39
C ASN A 52 -3.51 1.48 0.30
N LYS A 53 -4.33 1.72 -0.73
CA LYS A 53 -5.11 2.96 -0.86
C LYS A 53 -6.12 3.09 0.29
N MET A 54 -6.87 2.02 0.58
CA MET A 54 -7.83 1.99 1.68
C MET A 54 -7.15 2.21 3.04
N LEU A 55 -5.99 1.59 3.25
CA LEU A 55 -5.20 1.75 4.49
C LEU A 55 -4.77 3.20 4.71
N ARG A 56 -4.28 3.89 3.67
CA ARG A 56 -3.93 5.32 3.75
C ARG A 56 -5.13 6.19 4.10
N GLU A 57 -6.27 5.96 3.45
CA GLU A 57 -7.49 6.71 3.71
C GLU A 57 -8.00 6.50 5.14
N LEU A 58 -7.94 5.26 5.64
CA LEU A 58 -8.35 4.94 7.00
C LEU A 58 -7.43 5.62 8.03
N LYS A 59 -6.11 5.57 7.84
CA LYS A 59 -5.15 6.26 8.70
C LYS A 59 -5.40 7.77 8.75
N ALA A 60 -5.67 8.39 7.61
CA ALA A 60 -5.97 9.82 7.54
C ALA A 60 -7.25 10.18 8.31
N LYS A 61 -8.30 9.35 8.20
CA LYS A 61 -9.55 9.53 8.95
C LYS A 61 -9.35 9.38 10.46
N VAL A 62 -8.59 8.37 10.88
CA VAL A 62 -8.26 8.16 12.31
C VAL A 62 -7.47 9.33 12.87
N ALA A 63 -6.46 9.83 12.15
CA ALA A 63 -5.68 10.99 12.58
C ALA A 63 -6.56 12.24 12.75
N LYS A 64 -7.47 12.49 11.79
CA LYS A 64 -8.42 13.61 11.86
C LYS A 64 -9.38 13.49 13.04
N LEU A 65 -9.84 12.26 13.34
CA LEU A 65 -10.70 12.01 14.49
C LEU A 65 -9.94 12.23 15.81
N ALA A 66 -8.69 11.76 15.91
CA ALA A 66 -7.86 11.96 17.09
C ALA A 66 -7.63 13.47 17.37
N GLU A 67 -7.32 14.25 16.34
CA GLU A 67 -7.17 15.71 16.44
C GLU A 67 -8.48 16.39 16.88
N ALA A 68 -9.62 15.95 16.34
CA ALA A 68 -10.91 16.49 16.73
C ALA A 68 -11.25 16.19 18.21
N VAL A 69 -10.91 14.98 18.68
CA VAL A 69 -11.08 14.60 20.08
C VAL A 69 -10.20 15.46 20.98
N GLU A 70 -8.91 15.61 20.65
CA GLU A 70 -7.97 16.43 21.42
C GLU A 70 -8.46 17.88 21.58
N LYS A 71 -8.96 18.50 20.50
CA LYS A 71 -9.50 19.87 20.54
C LYS A 71 -10.84 19.99 21.29
N SER A 72 -11.58 18.90 21.42
CA SER A 72 -12.89 18.89 22.06
C SER A 72 -12.83 18.74 23.59
N VAL A 73 -11.67 18.30 24.12
CA VAL A 73 -11.47 18.21 25.58
C VAL A 73 -10.98 19.57 26.08
N PRO A 74 -11.75 20.28 26.93
CA PRO A 74 -11.27 21.52 27.52
C PRO A 74 -10.08 21.24 28.44
N ASN A 75 -8.93 21.85 28.14
CA ASN A 75 -7.80 21.94 29.08
C ASN A 75 -8.24 22.81 30.26
N ASN A 76 -8.74 22.18 31.33
CA ASN A 76 -8.83 22.82 32.63
C ASN A 76 -7.44 22.84 33.26
N SER A 77 -6.63 23.83 32.88
CA SER A 77 -5.38 24.20 33.55
C SER A 77 -5.58 25.48 34.35
#